data_AF-A0A1M5QXW1-F1
#
_entry.id   AF-A0A1M5QXW1-F1
#
_cell.length_a   1.000
_cell.length_b   1.000
_cell.length_c   1.000
_cell.angle_alpha   90.00
_cell.angle_beta   90.00
_cell.angle_gamma   90.00
#
_symmetry.space_group_name_H-M   'P 1'
#
loop_
_entity.id
_entity.type
_entity.pdbx_description
1 polymer ?
#
loop_
_entity_poly.entity_id
_entity_poly.type
_entity_poly.pdbx_seq_one_letter_code
_entity_poly.pdbx_strand_id
1 'polypeptide(L)'
;SENSGYKFKKYRTPDCKECPMKDLCTSRTGGREIDRSQYADAVEENNKRYQENPQLYRTRQEINEHIFGTIKRQCGYNHTNLTGLEKVNGEHSLIMLVYNIKRTMNILGIPDLIDKIQKWNAKYPTKGYALIIATFFKLYCEFKIIRQLFLSLKTDSLTSEFCANRKGVIELI
;
A
#
# COMPACT_ATOMS: atom_id res chain seq x y z
N SER A 1 16.07 2.66 -18.87
CA SER A 1 15.97 4.12 -18.66
C SER A 1 14.80 4.38 -17.74
N GLU A 2 15.05 4.60 -16.46
CA GLU A 2 14.00 4.94 -15.50
C GLU A 2 13.45 6.32 -15.85
N ASN A 3 12.32 6.33 -16.54
CA ASN A 3 11.57 7.53 -16.83
C ASN A 3 10.87 7.95 -15.52
N SER A 4 11.63 8.54 -14.59
CA SER A 4 11.04 9.14 -13.39
C SER A 4 9.97 10.12 -13.84
N GLY A 5 8.71 9.93 -13.45
CA GLY A 5 7.57 10.77 -13.87
C GLY A 5 7.60 12.22 -13.35
N TYR A 6 8.77 12.70 -12.93
CA TYR A 6 8.99 14.01 -12.32
C TYR A 6 9.72 14.92 -13.29
N LYS A 7 9.24 16.16 -13.42
CA LYS A 7 9.89 17.17 -14.24
C LYS A 7 11.02 17.82 -13.43
N PHE A 8 12.18 17.94 -14.05
CA PHE A 8 13.33 18.66 -13.52
C PHE A 8 13.64 19.86 -14.40
N LYS A 9 13.93 21.00 -13.77
CA LYS A 9 14.42 22.19 -14.43
C LYS A 9 15.90 22.35 -14.14
N LYS A 10 16.69 22.46 -15.20
CA LYS A 10 18.15 22.63 -15.12
C LYS A 10 18.50 24.10 -15.24
N TYR A 11 19.24 24.62 -14.27
CA TYR A 11 19.75 25.98 -14.26
C TYR A 11 21.25 25.96 -14.55
N ARG A 12 21.67 26.78 -15.51
CA ARG A 12 23.06 27.00 -15.90
C ARG A 12 23.31 28.50 -16.00
N THR A 13 24.50 28.95 -15.65
CA THR A 13 24.95 30.33 -15.90
C THR A 13 26.17 30.32 -16.83
N PRO A 14 26.21 31.20 -17.85
CA PRO A 14 27.40 31.38 -18.68
C PRO A 14 28.59 31.98 -17.89
N ASP A 15 28.31 32.74 -16.84
CA ASP A 15 29.31 33.46 -16.02
C ASP A 15 30.28 32.51 -15.30
N CYS A 16 29.89 31.25 -15.14
CA CYS A 16 30.76 30.20 -14.60
C CYS A 16 32.03 29.95 -15.44
N LYS A 17 32.06 30.38 -16.70
CA LYS A 17 33.25 30.21 -17.57
C LYS A 17 34.39 31.16 -17.21
N GLU A 18 34.03 32.37 -16.78
CA GLU A 18 34.98 33.45 -16.46
C GLU A 18 35.20 33.60 -14.95
N CYS A 19 34.55 32.76 -14.15
CA CYS A 19 34.64 32.81 -12.69
C CYS A 19 36.06 32.39 -12.22
N PRO A 20 36.81 33.27 -11.52
CA PRO A 20 38.16 32.95 -11.03
C PRO A 20 38.16 31.89 -9.93
N MET A 21 37.00 31.64 -9.31
CA MET A 21 36.83 30.65 -8.23
C MET A 21 36.15 29.36 -8.72
N LYS A 22 36.07 29.15 -10.04
CA LYS A 22 35.42 27.97 -10.64
C LYS A 22 35.97 26.66 -10.05
N ASP A 23 37.28 26.57 -9.91
CA ASP A 23 37.95 25.34 -9.44
C ASP A 23 37.59 24.97 -8.00
N LEU A 24 37.17 25.94 -7.17
CA LEU A 24 36.66 25.70 -5.80
C LEU A 24 35.15 25.44 -5.76
N CYS A 25 34.41 25.75 -6.84
CA CYS A 25 32.96 25.66 -6.89
C CYS A 25 32.46 24.40 -7.62
N THR A 26 33.12 23.98 -8.71
CA THR A 26 32.73 22.80 -9.48
C THR A 26 33.88 22.26 -10.34
N SER A 27 34.01 20.94 -10.43
CA SER A 27 34.97 20.27 -11.32
C SER A 27 34.52 20.18 -12.78
N ARG A 28 33.29 20.62 -13.09
CA ARG A 28 32.72 20.50 -14.43
C ARG A 28 33.23 21.59 -15.36
N THR A 29 33.74 21.20 -16.53
CA THR A 29 34.24 22.12 -17.57
C THR A 29 33.21 23.17 -17.99
N GLY A 30 31.93 22.79 -18.10
CA GLY A 30 30.81 23.66 -18.49
C GLY A 30 30.23 24.56 -17.38
N GLY A 31 30.79 24.56 -16.17
CA GLY A 31 30.25 25.31 -15.04
C GLY A 31 29.21 24.54 -14.21
N ARG A 32 28.73 25.17 -13.13
CA ARG A 32 27.82 24.55 -12.18
C ARG A 32 26.43 24.41 -12.81
N GLU A 33 25.88 23.21 -12.76
CA GLU A 33 24.50 22.91 -13.14
C GLU A 33 23.72 22.61 -11.87
N ILE A 34 22.56 23.25 -11.71
CA ILE A 34 21.66 23.03 -10.59
C ILE A 34 20.38 22.41 -11.14
N ASP A 35 20.09 21.18 -10.75
CA ASP A 35 18.86 20.49 -11.10
C ASP A 35 17.84 20.71 -9.99
N ARG A 36 16.71 21.37 -10.31
CA ARG A 36 15.62 21.63 -9.37
C ARG A 36 14.38 20.85 -9.81
N SER A 37 13.85 20.00 -8.94
CA SER A 37 12.63 19.25 -9.23
C SER A 37 11.39 20.15 -9.16
N GLN A 38 10.29 19.73 -9.78
CA GLN A 38 9.00 20.42 -9.67
C GLN A 38 8.44 20.51 -8.22
N TYR A 39 9.00 19.75 -7.28
CA TYR A 39 8.59 19.73 -5.87
C TYR A 39 9.66 20.32 -4.93
N ALA A 40 10.68 20.99 -5.46
CA ALA A 40 11.79 21.51 -4.66
C ALA A 40 11.31 22.45 -3.54
N ASP A 41 10.34 23.33 -3.83
CA ASP A 41 9.80 24.26 -2.82
C ASP A 41 9.12 23.50 -1.66
N ALA A 42 8.38 22.43 -1.96
CA ALA A 42 7.76 21.58 -0.94
C ALA A 42 8.79 20.81 -0.10
N VAL A 43 9.89 20.38 -0.72
CA VAL A 43 11.01 19.72 -0.01
C VAL A 43 11.73 20.71 0.90
N GLU A 44 12.01 21.93 0.42
CA GLU A 44 12.62 23.00 1.21
C GLU A 44 11.74 23.39 2.40
N GLU A 45 10.43 23.52 2.20
CA GLU A 45 9.48 23.80 3.28
C GLU A 45 9.44 22.67 4.32
N ASN A 46 9.41 21.42 3.88
CA ASN A 46 9.47 20.27 4.78
C ASN A 46 10.81 20.21 5.55
N ASN A 47 11.93 20.54 4.90
CA ASN A 47 13.24 20.61 5.54
C ASN A 47 13.28 21.69 6.62
N LYS A 48 12.67 22.85 6.36
CA LYS A 48 12.53 23.92 7.37
C LYS A 48 11.73 23.42 8.58
N ARG A 49 10.57 22.79 8.36
CA ARG A 49 9.76 22.19 9.43
C ARG A 49 10.52 21.12 10.22
N TYR A 50 11.35 20.34 9.55
CA TYR A 50 12.21 19.33 10.17
C TYR A 50 13.26 19.96 11.10
N GLN A 51 13.95 21.00 10.63
CA GLN A 51 14.96 21.72 11.41
C GLN A 51 14.36 22.46 12.61
N GLU A 52 13.14 22.99 12.47
CA GLU A 52 12.42 23.67 13.54
C GLU A 52 11.89 22.69 14.62
N ASN A 53 11.66 21.42 14.28
CA ASN A 53 11.03 20.44 15.17
C ASN A 53 11.83 19.12 15.30
N PRO A 54 13.12 19.16 15.65
CA PRO A 54 13.99 17.97 15.59
C PRO A 54 13.56 16.87 16.57
N GLN A 55 13.13 17.24 17.77
CA GLN A 55 12.67 16.29 18.80
C GLN A 55 11.42 15.52 18.34
N LEU A 56 10.45 16.21 17.73
CA LEU A 56 9.22 15.60 17.22
C LEU A 56 9.53 14.55 16.14
N TYR A 57 10.44 14.86 15.22
CA TYR A 57 10.83 13.93 14.17
C TYR A 57 11.60 12.73 14.73
N ARG A 58 12.44 12.92 15.75
CA ARG A 58 13.09 11.81 16.46
C ARG A 58 12.08 10.88 17.12
N THR A 59 11.10 11.41 17.85
CA THR A 59 10.03 10.59 18.44
C THR A 59 9.23 9.83 17.38
N ARG A 60 8.92 10.45 16.24
CA ARG A 60 8.23 9.77 15.13
C ARG A 60 9.07 8.63 14.56
N GLN A 61 10.37 8.83 14.42
CA GLN A 61 11.28 7.80 13.93
C GLN A 61 11.29 6.59 14.87
N GLU A 62 11.47 6.82 16.17
CA GLU A 62 11.45 5.75 17.18
C GLU A 62 10.12 4.97 17.19
N ILE A 63 8.99 5.67 17.09
CA ILE A 63 7.66 5.04 17.03
C ILE A 63 7.50 4.21 15.74
N ASN A 64 7.85 4.77 14.58
CA ASN A 64 7.66 4.12 13.29
C ASN A 64 8.56 2.90 13.13
N GLU A 65 9.84 3.00 13.51
CA GLU A 65 10.79 1.90 13.40
C GLU A 65 10.32 0.65 14.16
N HIS A 66 9.77 0.84 15.37
CA HIS A 66 9.19 -0.25 16.13
C HIS A 66 8.02 -0.93 15.40
N ILE A 67 7.08 -0.15 14.84
CA ILE A 67 5.91 -0.68 14.12
C ILE A 67 6.36 -1.52 12.91
N PHE A 68 7.28 -0.98 12.10
CA PHE A 68 7.81 -1.71 10.95
C PHE A 68 8.62 -2.94 11.37
N GLY A 69 9.36 -2.87 12.47
CA GLY A 69 10.07 -4.00 13.05
C GLY A 69 9.13 -5.13 13.44
N THR A 70 8.03 -4.81 14.15
CA THR A 70 7.00 -5.79 14.52
C THR A 70 6.37 -6.43 13.28
N ILE A 71 5.94 -5.63 12.31
CA ILE A 71 5.27 -6.14 11.10
C ILE A 71 6.20 -7.07 10.31
N LYS A 72 7.45 -6.68 10.10
CA LYS A 72 8.41 -7.50 9.33
C LYS A 72 8.81 -8.77 10.08
N ARG A 73 9.16 -8.66 11.37
CA ARG A 73 9.76 -9.78 12.14
C ARG A 73 8.72 -10.68 12.80
N GLN A 74 7.71 -10.10 13.46
CA GLN A 74 6.71 -10.88 14.20
C GLN A 74 5.53 -11.29 13.32
N CYS A 75 5.13 -10.46 12.35
CA CYS A 75 4.05 -10.82 11.41
C CYS A 75 4.56 -11.49 10.14
N GLY A 76 5.88 -11.62 9.94
CA GLY A 76 6.48 -12.28 8.78
C GLY A 76 6.29 -11.54 7.45
N TYR A 77 5.89 -10.26 7.49
CA TYR A 77 5.58 -9.47 6.30
C TYR A 77 6.86 -8.91 5.66
N ASN A 78 7.59 -9.80 4.97
CA ASN A 78 8.86 -9.47 4.30
C ASN A 78 8.69 -9.13 2.81
N HIS A 79 7.63 -9.64 2.19
CA HIS A 79 7.30 -9.43 0.78
C HIS A 79 5.79 -9.23 0.63
N THR A 80 5.39 -8.56 -0.43
CA THR A 80 4.00 -8.44 -0.87
C THR A 80 3.68 -9.56 -1.84
N ASN A 81 2.47 -10.11 -1.76
CA ASN A 81 2.03 -11.15 -2.69
C ASN A 81 1.49 -10.56 -4.00
N LEU A 82 1.03 -9.30 -3.95
CA LEU A 82 0.42 -8.63 -5.09
C LEU A 82 1.45 -7.80 -5.87
N THR A 83 1.20 -7.66 -7.17
CA THR A 83 1.99 -6.81 -8.07
C THR A 83 1.16 -5.60 -8.50
N GLY A 84 1.78 -4.42 -8.46
CA GLY A 84 1.16 -3.14 -8.81
C GLY A 84 0.82 -2.30 -7.58
N LEU A 85 1.06 -0.99 -7.67
CA LEU A 85 1.04 -0.06 -6.54
C LEU A 85 -0.31 -0.04 -5.80
N GLU A 86 -1.43 -0.03 -6.52
CA GLU A 86 -2.77 -0.02 -5.92
C GLU A 86 -3.04 -1.27 -5.07
N LYS A 87 -2.73 -2.44 -5.62
CA LYS A 87 -2.95 -3.72 -4.94
C LYS A 87 -2.04 -3.88 -3.73
N VAL A 88 -0.76 -3.51 -3.87
CA VAL A 88 0.23 -3.48 -2.79
C VAL A 88 -0.21 -2.52 -1.67
N ASN A 89 -0.74 -1.35 -2.01
CA ASN A 89 -1.28 -0.41 -1.02
C ASN A 89 -2.45 -1.01 -0.24
N GLY A 90 -3.32 -1.78 -0.90
CA GLY A 90 -4.39 -2.52 -0.23
C GLY A 90 -3.85 -3.57 0.75
N GLU A 91 -2.88 -4.37 0.33
CA GLU A 91 -2.20 -5.37 1.16
C GLU A 91 -1.52 -4.71 2.37
N HIS A 92 -0.81 -3.61 2.15
CA HIS A 92 -0.14 -2.83 3.19
C HIS A 92 -1.13 -2.21 4.19
N SER A 93 -2.27 -1.71 3.70
CA SER A 93 -3.32 -1.16 4.55
C SER A 93 -3.93 -2.21 5.46
N LEU A 94 -4.10 -3.44 4.95
CA LEU A 94 -4.64 -4.55 5.72
C LEU A 94 -3.71 -4.98 6.87
N ILE A 95 -2.40 -5.10 6.60
CA ILE A 95 -1.45 -5.46 7.66
C ILE A 95 -1.33 -4.36 8.73
N MET A 96 -1.40 -3.09 8.33
CA MET A 96 -1.42 -1.96 9.26
C MET A 96 -2.69 -1.95 10.14
N LEU A 97 -3.86 -2.29 9.56
CA LEU A 97 -5.10 -2.45 10.31
C LEU A 97 -4.98 -3.57 11.35
N VAL A 98 -4.47 -4.74 10.95
CA VAL A 98 -4.27 -5.87 11.86
C VAL A 98 -3.32 -5.49 12.98
N TYR A 99 -2.21 -4.81 12.68
CA TYR A 99 -1.27 -4.32 13.69
C TYR A 99 -1.96 -3.39 14.70
N ASN A 100 -2.74 -2.42 14.22
CA ASN A 100 -3.45 -1.47 15.06
C ASN A 100 -4.47 -2.16 15.98
N ILE A 101 -5.23 -3.13 15.48
CA ILE A 101 -6.17 -3.91 16.28
C ILE A 101 -5.42 -4.73 17.34
N LYS A 102 -4.37 -5.47 16.96
CA LYS A 102 -3.54 -6.26 17.90
C LYS A 102 -2.92 -5.38 18.99
N ARG A 103 -2.36 -4.23 18.61
CA ARG A 103 -1.77 -3.28 19.56
C ARG A 103 -2.82 -2.70 20.51
N THR A 104 -4.00 -2.38 20.00
CA THR A 104 -5.10 -1.84 20.81
C THR A 104 -5.60 -2.87 21.82
N MET A 105 -5.78 -4.13 21.40
CA MET A 105 -6.13 -5.23 22.31
C MET A 105 -5.08 -5.43 23.41
N ASN A 106 -3.79 -5.29 23.09
CA ASN A 106 -2.72 -5.43 24.08
C ASN A 106 -2.65 -4.25 25.07
N ILE A 107 -3.02 -3.04 24.66
CA ILE A 107 -2.95 -1.83 25.52
C ILE A 107 -4.20 -1.70 26.39
N LEU A 108 -5.38 -1.89 25.81
CA LEU A 108 -6.67 -1.66 26.49
C LEU A 108 -7.27 -2.95 27.06
N GLY A 109 -6.92 -4.10 26.51
CA GLY A 109 -7.68 -5.33 26.72
C GLY A 109 -8.86 -5.47 25.76
N ILE A 110 -9.27 -6.71 25.52
CA ILE A 110 -10.41 -7.05 24.65
C ILE A 110 -11.75 -6.48 25.15
N PRO A 111 -12.13 -6.58 26.45
CA PRO A 111 -13.44 -6.10 26.89
C PRO A 111 -13.60 -4.58 26.72
N ASP A 112 -12.60 -3.80 27.12
CA ASP A 112 -12.61 -2.34 27.00
C ASP A 112 -12.62 -1.87 25.54
N LEU A 113 -11.96 -2.61 24.65
CA LEU A 113 -12.01 -2.33 23.22
C LEU A 113 -13.44 -2.50 22.67
N ILE A 114 -14.12 -3.59 23.02
CA ILE A 114 -15.49 -3.85 22.58
C ILE A 114 -16.43 -2.76 23.12
N ASP A 115 -16.33 -2.42 24.40
CA ASP A 115 -17.14 -1.36 25.02
C ASP A 115 -16.96 0.00 24.31
N LYS A 116 -15.72 0.39 24.03
CA LYS A 116 -15.41 1.61 23.29
C LYS A 116 -15.98 1.60 21.88
N ILE A 117 -15.88 0.48 21.16
CA ILE A 117 -16.44 0.35 19.81
C ILE A 117 -17.97 0.44 19.84
N GLN A 118 -18.62 -0.19 20.83
CA GLN A 118 -20.09 -0.13 20.97
C GLN A 118 -20.58 1.27 21.30
N LYS A 119 -19.84 2.01 22.13
CA LYS A 119 -20.14 3.40 22.49
C LYS A 119 -19.72 4.42 21.42
N TRP A 120 -19.03 3.97 20.38
CA TRP A 120 -18.50 4.87 19.36
C TRP A 120 -19.62 5.41 18.46
N ASN A 121 -20.05 6.63 18.75
CA ASN A 121 -20.98 7.37 17.90
C ASN A 121 -20.20 8.23 16.91
N ALA A 122 -19.98 7.68 15.73
CA ALA A 122 -19.17 8.35 14.76
C ALA A 122 -19.98 9.29 13.86
N LYS A 123 -19.63 10.58 13.91
CA LYS A 123 -20.25 11.65 13.13
C LYS A 123 -19.72 11.70 11.69
N TYR A 124 -19.82 10.60 10.94
CA TYR A 124 -19.63 10.69 9.50
C TYR A 124 -20.97 11.01 8.84
N PRO A 125 -21.00 11.85 7.80
CA PRO A 125 -22.19 11.97 6.99
C PRO A 125 -22.53 10.58 6.40
N THR A 126 -23.71 10.06 6.73
CA THR A 126 -24.24 8.79 6.24
C THR A 126 -24.48 8.76 4.72
N LYS A 127 -24.36 9.90 4.05
CA LYS A 127 -24.54 10.05 2.60
C LYS A 127 -23.34 9.48 1.85
N GLY A 128 -23.36 8.17 1.62
CA GLY A 128 -22.38 7.43 0.82
C GLY A 128 -22.22 5.98 1.26
N TYR A 129 -22.34 5.71 2.56
CA TYR A 129 -22.19 4.37 3.13
C TYR A 129 -23.31 3.42 2.69
N ALA A 130 -24.55 3.91 2.60
CA ALA A 130 -25.68 3.14 2.08
C ALA A 130 -25.55 2.76 0.59
N LEU A 131 -24.97 3.65 -0.23
CA LEU A 131 -24.69 3.39 -1.65
C LEU A 131 -23.60 2.34 -1.81
N ILE A 132 -22.51 2.43 -1.03
CA ILE A 132 -21.41 1.46 -1.04
C ILE A 132 -21.88 0.10 -0.51
N ILE A 133 -22.67 0.07 0.57
CA ILE A 133 -23.27 -1.18 1.06
C ILE A 133 -24.20 -1.78 -0.01
N ALA A 134 -25.08 -0.99 -0.61
CA ALA A 134 -26.01 -1.47 -1.62
C ALA A 134 -25.29 -2.01 -2.87
N THR A 135 -24.22 -1.35 -3.32
CA THR A 135 -23.42 -1.84 -4.45
C THR A 135 -22.66 -3.12 -4.11
N PHE A 136 -22.04 -3.21 -2.93
CA PHE A 136 -21.39 -4.43 -2.46
C PHE A 136 -22.38 -5.59 -2.28
N PHE A 137 -23.57 -5.32 -1.73
CA PHE A 137 -24.60 -6.34 -1.53
C PHE A 137 -25.17 -6.83 -2.87
N LYS A 138 -25.35 -5.92 -3.84
CA LYS A 138 -25.78 -6.28 -5.20
C LYS A 138 -24.74 -7.13 -5.92
N LEU A 139 -23.46 -6.76 -5.86
CA LEU A 139 -22.35 -7.55 -6.38
C LEU A 139 -22.25 -8.95 -5.73
N TYR A 140 -22.46 -9.04 -4.42
CA TYR A 140 -22.48 -10.32 -3.71
C TYR A 140 -23.67 -11.22 -4.13
N CYS A 141 -24.86 -10.64 -4.30
CA CYS A 141 -26.04 -11.37 -4.81
C CYS A 141 -25.84 -11.86 -6.25
N GLU A 142 -25.31 -11.02 -7.15
CA GLU A 142 -24.97 -11.41 -8.53
C GLU A 142 -23.96 -12.57 -8.56
N PHE A 143 -22.91 -12.50 -7.74
CA PHE A 143 -21.92 -13.58 -7.63
C PHE A 143 -22.53 -14.88 -7.08
N LYS A 144 -23.49 -14.78 -6.14
CA LYS A 144 -24.22 -15.93 -5.61
C LYS A 144 -25.14 -16.57 -6.66
N ILE A 145 -25.80 -15.76 -7.49
CA ILE A 145 -26.66 -16.22 -8.61
C ILE A 145 -25.80 -16.93 -9.67
N ILE A 146 -24.67 -16.35 -10.07
CA ILE A 146 -23.74 -16.96 -11.04
C ILE A 146 -23.18 -18.29 -10.51
N ARG A 147 -22.83 -18.36 -9.21
CA ARG A 147 -22.37 -19.61 -8.58
C ARG A 147 -23.45 -20.70 -8.59
N GLN A 148 -24.71 -20.33 -8.34
CA GLN A 148 -25.84 -21.26 -8.37
C GLN A 148 -26.10 -21.80 -9.80
N LEU A 149 -26.02 -20.94 -10.82
CA LEU A 149 -26.12 -21.31 -12.24
C LEU A 149 -24.98 -22.25 -12.68
N PHE A 150 -23.74 -22.00 -12.23
CA PHE A 150 -22.60 -22.86 -12.52
C PHE A 150 -22.70 -24.25 -11.84
N LEU A 151 -23.26 -24.30 -10.63
CA LEU A 151 -23.55 -25.56 -9.93
C LEU A 151 -24.67 -26.37 -10.63
N SER A 152 -25.65 -25.70 -11.22
CA SER A 152 -26.75 -26.34 -11.95
C SER A 152 -26.35 -26.83 -13.36
N LEU A 153 -25.33 -26.22 -13.99
CA LEU A 153 -24.81 -26.66 -15.29
C LEU A 153 -23.88 -27.87 -15.20
N LYS A 154 -23.37 -28.19 -14.00
CA LYS A 154 -22.44 -29.31 -13.78
C LYS A 154 -23.15 -30.65 -13.54
N THR A 155 -24.48 -30.65 -13.35
CA THR A 155 -25.27 -31.88 -13.20
C THR A 155 -25.72 -32.47 -14.53
N ASP A 156 -25.72 -31.70 -15.62
CA ASP A 156 -26.34 -32.12 -16.89
C ASP A 156 -25.32 -32.68 -17.92
N SER A 157 -24.03 -32.74 -17.56
CA SER A 157 -22.95 -33.23 -18.46
C SER A 157 -22.19 -34.46 -17.93
N LEU A 158 -22.72 -35.17 -16.92
CA LEU A 158 -22.08 -36.36 -16.32
C LEU A 158 -22.98 -37.60 -16.18
N THR A 159 -24.06 -37.70 -16.98
CA THR A 159 -24.94 -38.90 -16.96
C THR A 159 -25.17 -39.57 -18.32
N SER A 160 -24.35 -39.31 -19.35
CA SER A 160 -24.49 -39.99 -20.66
C SER A 160 -23.24 -40.67 -21.22
N GLU A 161 -22.11 -40.71 -20.53
CA GLU A 161 -20.86 -41.30 -21.09
C GLU A 161 -20.08 -42.28 -20.21
N PHE A 162 -20.68 -42.83 -19.15
CA PHE A 162 -20.04 -43.93 -18.40
C PHE A 162 -20.97 -45.15 -18.27
N CYS A 163 -21.32 -45.73 -19.42
CA CYS A 163 -21.76 -47.12 -19.50
C CYS A 163 -20.97 -47.83 -20.60
N ALA A 164 -19.68 -48.05 -20.35
CA ALA A 164 -18.85 -48.98 -21.13
C ALA A 164 -17.67 -49.50 -20.30
N ASN A 165 -17.92 -50.64 -19.63
CA ASN A 165 -17.09 -51.85 -19.70
C ASN A 165 -15.67 -51.90 -19.06
N ARG A 166 -15.57 -52.85 -18.10
CA ARG A 166 -14.49 -53.82 -17.83
C ARG A 166 -13.04 -53.37 -17.52
N LYS A 167 -12.63 -53.79 -16.32
CA LYS A 167 -11.38 -54.50 -15.96
C LYS A 167 -10.04 -53.77 -16.09
N GLY A 168 -9.29 -53.77 -14.99
CA GLY A 168 -7.82 -53.56 -14.96
C GLY A 168 -7.44 -52.39 -14.04
N VAL A 169 -6.91 -52.57 -12.82
CA VAL A 169 -5.55 -53.00 -12.45
C VAL A 169 -4.53 -51.83 -12.45
N ILE A 170 -4.00 -51.55 -11.23
CA ILE A 170 -2.63 -51.13 -10.86
C ILE A 170 -2.22 -49.63 -10.85
N GLU A 171 -1.88 -49.19 -9.62
CA GLU A 171 -0.69 -48.44 -9.12
C GLU A 171 0.08 -47.38 -9.94
N LEU A 172 0.53 -46.37 -9.16
CA LEU A 172 1.79 -45.61 -9.16
C LEU A 172 2.41 -45.18 -10.50
N ILE A 173 2.36 -43.87 -10.76
CA ILE A 173 3.52 -42.95 -10.86
C ILE A 173 3.12 -41.63 -10.22
#